data_AF-A0A954EL97-F1
#
_entry.id   AF-A0A954EL97-F1
#
_cell.length_a   1.000
_cell.length_b   1.000
_cell.length_c   1.000
_cell.angle_alpha   90.00
_cell.angle_beta   90.00
_cell.angle_gamma   90.00
#
_symmetry.space_group_name_H-M   'P 1'
#
loop_
_entity.id
_entity.type
_entity.pdbx_description
1 polymer ?
#
loop_
_entity_poly.entity_id
_entity_poly.type
_entity_poly.pdbx_seq_one_letter_code
_entity_poly.pdbx_strand_id
1 'polypeptide(L)' 'AQMAPYTVFVQAKTYYGGGTWYDLDIDYSRVAQTLADVDYRGYISLEFEGEESHETAIPKSLEMLRKAFG' A
#
# COMPACT_ATOMS: atom_id res chain seq x y z
N ALA A 1 6.96 -0.69 -16.37
CA ALA A 1 7.15 -1.63 -15.25
C ALA A 1 7.21 -3.05 -15.81
N GLN A 2 8.32 -3.79 -15.60
CA GLN A 2 8.49 -5.11 -16.24
C GLN A 2 7.73 -6.24 -15.53
N MET A 3 7.50 -6.11 -14.21
CA MET A 3 6.79 -7.12 -13.42
C MET A 3 5.28 -6.89 -13.30
N ALA A 4 4.83 -5.64 -13.39
CA ALA A 4 3.44 -5.27 -13.10
C ALA A 4 2.38 -6.06 -13.92
N PRO A 5 2.57 -6.36 -15.22
CA PRO A 5 1.61 -7.16 -15.98
C PRO A 5 1.44 -8.61 -15.49
N TYR A 6 2.37 -9.12 -14.69
CA TYR A 6 2.37 -10.49 -14.16
C TYR A 6 2.00 -10.55 -12.67
N THR A 7 1.67 -9.40 -12.06
CA THR A 7 1.31 -9.31 -10.65
C THR A 7 0.04 -10.11 -10.37
N VAL A 8 0.12 -11.07 -9.46
CA VAL A 8 -1.04 -11.87 -9.00
C VAL A 8 -1.55 -11.43 -7.62
N PHE A 9 -0.72 -10.71 -6.85
CA PHE A 9 -1.02 -10.29 -5.48
C PHE A 9 -0.23 -9.02 -5.13
N VAL A 10 -0.87 -8.10 -4.40
CA VAL A 10 -0.27 -6.84 -3.95
C VAL A 10 -0.43 -6.71 -2.43
N GLN A 11 0.71 -6.56 -1.74
CA GLN A 11 0.78 -6.15 -0.35
C GLN A 11 1.23 -4.69 -0.28
N ALA A 12 0.38 -3.82 0.24
CA ALA A 12 0.65 -2.41 0.46
C ALA A 12 1.02 -2.21 1.94
N LYS A 13 2.31 -1.95 2.19
CA LYS A 13 2.86 -1.78 3.54
C LYS A 13 2.70 -0.35 4.07
N THR A 14 2.29 -0.21 5.32
CA THR A 14 2.24 1.09 6.01
C THR A 14 2.94 1.03 7.37
N TYR A 15 3.53 2.16 7.77
CA TYR A 15 4.48 2.25 8.89
C TYR A 15 4.11 3.37 9.89
N TYR A 16 2.82 3.63 10.12
CA TYR A 16 2.41 4.63 11.12
C TYR A 16 2.97 4.28 12.50
N GLY A 17 3.64 5.24 13.14
CA GLY A 17 4.38 5.03 14.39
C GLY A 17 5.83 4.58 14.21
N GLY A 18 6.31 4.47 12.97
CA GLY A 18 7.65 3.95 12.65
C GLY A 18 7.58 2.45 12.33
N GLY A 19 8.48 1.98 11.46
CA GLY A 19 8.63 0.56 11.16
C GLY A 19 9.71 -0.10 12.01
N THR A 20 9.60 -1.41 12.24
CA THR A 20 10.51 -2.17 13.12
C THR A 20 11.99 -2.06 12.74
N TRP A 21 12.29 -1.94 11.45
CA TRP A 21 13.66 -1.84 10.93
C TRP A 21 13.90 -0.56 10.12
N TYR A 22 12.87 -0.09 9.41
CA TYR A 22 12.86 1.12 8.61
C TYR A 22 11.42 1.55 8.37
N ASP A 23 11.21 2.84 8.17
CA ASP A 23 10.00 3.41 7.59
C ASP A 23 10.28 3.85 6.15
N LEU A 24 9.43 3.42 5.22
CA LEU A 24 9.52 3.84 3.81
C LEU A 24 8.42 4.83 3.51
N ASP A 25 8.81 5.95 2.90
CA ASP A 25 7.88 6.85 2.24
C ASP A 25 7.56 6.28 0.85
N ILE A 26 6.42 5.59 0.75
CA ILE A 26 5.95 4.96 -0.48
C ILE A 26 4.98 5.89 -1.19
N ASP A 27 5.34 6.31 -2.40
CA ASP A 27 4.43 7.07 -3.28
C ASP A 27 3.35 6.14 -3.86
N TYR A 28 2.27 5.95 -3.08
CA TYR A 28 1.15 5.13 -3.49
C TYR A 28 0.39 5.68 -4.70
N SER A 29 0.47 6.98 -5.00
CA SER A 29 -0.12 7.55 -6.22
C SER A 29 0.58 6.98 -7.47
N ARG A 30 1.91 6.93 -7.44
CA ARG A 30 2.70 6.32 -8.51
C ARG A 30 2.50 4.81 -8.62
N VAL A 31 2.38 4.12 -7.48
CA VAL A 31 2.09 2.67 -7.46
C VAL A 31 0.72 2.39 -8.09
N ALA A 32 -0.30 3.16 -7.71
CA ALA A 32 -1.64 3.05 -8.28
C ALA A 32 -1.65 3.26 -9.79
N GLN A 33 -0.97 4.29 -10.29
CA GLN A 33 -0.85 4.51 -11.74
C GLN A 33 -0.19 3.31 -12.44
N THR A 34 0.89 2.76 -11.86
CA THR A 34 1.61 1.61 -12.43
C THR A 34 0.73 0.36 -12.55
N LEU A 35 -0.15 0.12 -11.56
CA LEU A 35 -1.08 -1.01 -11.57
C LEU A 35 -2.28 -0.76 -12.49
N ALA A 36 -2.77 0.47 -12.57
CA ALA A 36 -3.84 0.86 -13.49
C ALA A 36 -3.42 0.73 -14.96
N ASP A 37 -2.17 1.12 -15.30
CA ASP A 37 -1.61 1.03 -16.65
C ASP A 37 -1.57 -0.40 -17.21
N VAL A 38 -1.64 -1.42 -16.33
CA VAL A 38 -1.61 -2.85 -16.71
C VAL A 38 -2.94 -3.56 -16.46
N ASP A 39 -4.03 -2.82 -16.23
CA ASP A 39 -5.37 -3.35 -15.91
C ASP A 39 -5.35 -4.36 -14.75
N TYR A 40 -4.57 -4.06 -13.69
CA TYR A 40 -4.60 -4.89 -12.50
C TYR A 40 -5.95 -4.74 -11.79
N ARG A 41 -6.70 -5.84 -11.70
CA ARG A 41 -8.05 -5.90 -11.09
C ARG A 41 -8.10 -6.73 -9.80
N GLY A 42 -6.94 -7.08 -9.26
CA GLY A 42 -6.84 -7.81 -8.01
C GLY A 42 -6.96 -6.92 -6.77
N TYR A 43 -6.85 -7.52 -5.59
CA TYR A 43 -6.94 -6.78 -4.33
C TYR A 43 -5.63 -6.07 -3.99
N ILE A 44 -5.77 -4.86 -3.44
CA ILE A 44 -4.70 -4.18 -2.71
C ILE A 44 -4.83 -4.59 -1.24
N SER A 45 -3.97 -5.50 -0.79
CA SER A 45 -3.99 -6.02 0.59
C SER A 45 -3.15 -5.12 1.49
N LEU A 46 -3.76 -4.51 2.51
CA LEU A 46 -3.02 -3.75 3.52
C LEU A 46 -2.19 -4.70 4.39
N GLU A 47 -0.90 -4.43 4.49
CA GLU A 47 0.02 -5.04 5.46
C GLU A 47 0.53 -3.95 6.41
N PHE A 48 0.03 -3.95 7.65
CA PHE A 48 0.42 -2.96 8.64
C PHE A 48 1.62 -3.45 9.45
N GLU A 49 2.73 -2.72 9.38
CA GLU A 49 4.00 -3.01 10.09
C GLU A 49 4.49 -1.82 10.94
N GLY A 50 3.58 -0.90 11.26
CA GLY A 50 3.87 0.25 12.10
C GLY A 50 3.74 -0.05 13.59
N GLU A 51 4.40 0.76 14.43
CA GLU A 51 4.35 0.64 15.89
C GLU A 51 3.20 1.43 16.55
N GLU A 52 2.48 2.27 15.80
CA GLU A 52 1.26 2.92 16.30
C GLU A 52 0.17 1.86 16.60
N SER A 53 -0.70 2.11 17.59
CA SER A 53 -1.84 1.25 17.92
C SER A 53 -2.67 0.92 16.66
N HIS A 54 -2.96 -0.36 16.48
CA HIS A 54 -3.63 -0.84 15.26
C HIS A 54 -5.04 -0.26 15.11
N GLU A 55 -5.71 0.06 16.21
CA GLU A 55 -7.04 0.69 16.24
C GLU A 55 -7.04 2.07 15.57
N THR A 56 -5.93 2.79 15.60
CA THR A 56 -5.80 4.12 14.98
C THR A 56 -5.06 4.07 13.65
N ALA A 57 -4.05 3.21 13.53
CA ALA A 57 -3.18 3.15 12.37
C ALA A 57 -3.80 2.43 11.16
N ILE A 58 -4.57 1.38 11.38
CA ILE A 58 -5.24 0.65 10.28
C ILE A 58 -6.26 1.53 9.56
N PRO A 59 -7.17 2.26 10.25
CA PRO A 59 -8.07 3.19 9.58
C PRO A 59 -7.35 4.26 8.74
N LYS A 60 -6.27 4.87 9.27
CA LYS A 60 -5.44 5.84 8.53
C LYS A 60 -4.82 5.22 7.28
N SER A 61 -4.31 3.98 7.40
CA SER A 61 -3.72 3.24 6.29
C SER A 61 -4.75 2.95 5.21
N LEU A 62 -5.95 2.51 5.58
CA LEU A 62 -7.04 2.27 4.64
C LEU A 62 -7.50 3.55 3.95
N GLU A 63 -7.58 4.68 4.66
CA GLU A 63 -7.90 5.98 4.06
C GLU A 63 -6.85 6.40 3.03
N MET A 64 -5.57 6.31 3.37
CA MET A 64 -4.47 6.60 2.44
C MET A 64 -4.55 5.73 1.18
N LEU A 65 -4.72 4.40 1.33
CA LEU A 65 -4.79 3.48 0.20
C LEU A 65 -6.06 3.72 -0.63
N ARG A 66 -7.21 3.98 -0.01
CA ARG A 66 -8.44 4.32 -0.75
C ARG A 66 -8.27 5.60 -1.57
N LYS A 67 -7.54 6.59 -1.06
CA LYS A 67 -7.25 7.81 -1.81
C LYS A 67 -6.33 7.57 -3.01
N ALA A 68 -5.43 6.60 -2.92
CA ALA A 68 -4.50 6.27 -4.01
C ALA A 68 -5.13 5.37 -5.08
N PHE A 69 -5.94 4.38 -4.68
CA PHE A 69 -6.43 3.31 -5.56
C PHE A 69 -7.94 3.38 -5.88
N GLY A 70 -8.70 4.28 -5.24
CA GLY A 70 -10.16 4.39 -5.35
C GLY A 70 -10.66 5.53 -6.23
#